data_AF-A0A2G1W6Y7-F1
#
_entry.id   AF-A0A2G1W6Y7-F1
#
_cell.length_a   1.000
_cell.length_b   1.000
_cell.length_c   1.000
_cell.angle_alpha   90.00
_cell.angle_beta   90.00
_cell.angle_gamma   90.00
#
_symmetry.space_group_name_H-M   'P 1'
#
loop_
_entity.id
_entity.type
_entity.pdbx_description
1 polymer ?
#
loop_
_entity_poly.entity_id
_entity_poly.type
_entity_poly.pdbx_seq_one_letter_code
_entity_poly.pdbx_strand_id
1 'polypeptide(L)'
;MNDDESRRALRQLEQTLGIEFLLNSLPQEHVKRALQLRSIADLAAELGVPYETLRSWITNGRVPKPEVQLHKRAYFSPEQALAIKVIVTGQRKNKNLTYKPKTG
;
A
#
# COMPACT_ATOMS: atom_id res chain seq x y z
N MET A 1 15.33 -13.75 -17.13
CA MET A 1 15.44 -13.53 -15.67
C MET A 1 14.02 -13.63 -15.12
N ASN A 2 13.73 -14.64 -14.30
CA ASN A 2 12.38 -14.84 -13.77
C ASN A 2 12.04 -13.75 -12.74
N ASP A 3 10.77 -13.32 -12.66
CA ASP A 3 10.32 -12.33 -11.68
C ASP A 3 10.64 -12.78 -10.23
N ASP A 4 10.67 -14.10 -9.96
CA ASP A 4 10.97 -14.68 -8.64
C ASP A 4 12.44 -14.49 -8.21
N GLU A 5 13.39 -14.71 -9.11
CA GLU A 5 14.82 -14.51 -8.84
C GLU A 5 15.15 -13.04 -8.62
N SER A 6 14.55 -12.17 -9.43
CA SER A 6 14.67 -10.72 -9.32
C SER A 6 14.19 -10.23 -7.95
N ARG A 7 13.09 -10.81 -7.46
CA ARG A 7 12.50 -10.48 -6.17
C ARG A 7 13.36 -10.94 -5.00
N ARG A 8 13.95 -12.14 -5.07
CA ARG A 8 14.90 -12.64 -4.06
C ARG A 8 16.16 -11.79 -3.99
N ALA A 9 16.75 -11.46 -5.13
CA ALA A 9 17.94 -10.60 -5.20
C ALA A 9 17.67 -9.21 -4.60
N LEU A 10 16.52 -8.61 -4.91
CA LEU A 10 16.17 -7.30 -4.36
C LEU A 10 15.85 -7.33 -2.87
N ARG A 11 15.22 -8.39 -2.35
CA ARG A 11 15.04 -8.61 -0.91
C ARG A 11 16.39 -8.73 -0.18
N GLN A 12 17.35 -9.43 -0.77
CA GLN A 12 18.66 -9.61 -0.16
C GLN A 12 19.47 -8.30 -0.17
N LEU A 13 19.38 -7.52 -1.25
CA LEU A 13 19.95 -6.19 -1.33
C LEU A 13 19.25 -5.21 -0.38
N GLU A 14 17.93 -5.32 -0.19
CA GLU A 14 17.16 -4.50 0.77
C GLU A 14 17.68 -4.73 2.19
N GLN A 15 17.89 -5.99 2.59
CA GLN A 15 18.42 -6.33 3.91
C GLN A 15 19.87 -5.87 4.11
N THR A 16 20.66 -5.80 3.04
CA THR A 16 22.10 -5.49 3.12
C THR A 16 22.39 -4.00 3.01
N LEU A 17 21.71 -3.30 2.11
CA LEU A 17 22.01 -1.92 1.72
C LEU A 17 20.91 -0.94 2.16
N GLY A 18 19.77 -1.45 2.62
CA GLY A 18 18.58 -0.66 2.92
C GLY A 18 17.78 -0.33 1.67
N ILE A 19 16.47 -0.17 1.86
CA ILE A 19 15.55 0.15 0.78
C ILE A 19 15.91 1.49 0.12
N GLU A 20 16.33 2.50 0.88
CA GLU A 20 16.69 3.83 0.35
C GLU A 20 17.81 3.80 -0.69
N PHE A 21 18.80 2.90 -0.52
CA PHE A 21 19.91 2.75 -1.46
C PHE A 21 19.45 2.14 -2.79
N LEU A 22 18.60 1.10 -2.72
CA LEU A 22 18.04 0.46 -3.91
C LEU A 22 17.20 1.44 -4.73
N LEU A 23 16.50 2.34 -4.05
CA LEU A 23 15.58 3.30 -4.67
C LEU A 23 16.28 4.46 -5.37
N ASN A 24 17.50 4.81 -4.94
CA ASN A 24 18.32 5.80 -5.60
C ASN A 24 19.16 5.20 -6.76
N SER A 25 19.50 3.92 -6.68
CA SER A 25 20.44 3.28 -7.61
C SER A 25 19.76 2.50 -8.75
N LEU A 26 18.49 2.13 -8.61
CA LEU A 26 17.77 1.31 -9.58
C LEU A 26 16.55 2.04 -10.19
N PRO A 27 16.14 1.67 -11.41
CA PRO A 27 14.94 2.25 -12.03
C PRO A 27 13.71 2.01 -11.16
N GLN A 28 13.01 3.10 -10.82
CA GLN A 28 11.90 3.09 -9.86
C GLN A 28 10.79 2.09 -10.20
N GLU A 29 10.47 1.92 -11.49
CA GLU A 29 9.45 0.97 -11.95
C GLU A 29 9.83 -0.49 -11.68
N HIS A 30 11.11 -0.85 -11.82
CA HIS A 30 11.59 -2.20 -11.52
C HIS A 30 11.54 -2.48 -10.02
N VAL A 31 11.92 -1.52 -9.19
CA VAL A 31 11.87 -1.69 -7.73
C VAL A 31 10.43 -1.79 -7.25
N LYS A 32 9.53 -0.93 -7.75
CA LYS A 32 8.09 -1.04 -7.45
C LYS A 32 7.52 -2.41 -7.81
N ARG A 33 7.82 -2.91 -9.02
CA ARG A 33 7.29 -4.19 -9.51
C ARG A 33 7.84 -5.36 -8.69
N ALA A 34 9.14 -5.37 -8.44
CA ALA A 34 9.78 -6.46 -7.73
C ALA A 34 9.42 -6.50 -6.24
N LEU A 35 9.40 -5.34 -5.57
CA LEU A 35 8.99 -5.24 -4.16
C LEU A 35 7.46 -5.22 -3.99
N GLN A 36 6.71 -5.25 -5.10
CA GLN A 36 5.25 -5.19 -5.13
C GLN A 36 4.67 -4.00 -4.34
N LEU A 37 5.37 -2.87 -4.38
CA LEU A 37 4.95 -1.65 -3.70
C LEU A 37 3.66 -1.12 -4.30
N ARG A 38 2.76 -0.62 -3.44
CA ARG A 38 1.47 -0.05 -3.84
C ARG A 38 1.43 1.44 -3.54
N SER A 39 1.07 2.26 -4.53
CA SER A 39 0.79 3.66 -4.25
C SER A 39 -0.57 3.82 -3.56
N ILE A 40 -0.83 5.00 -2.99
CA ILE A 40 -2.17 5.34 -2.46
C ILE A 40 -3.24 5.17 -3.56
N ALA A 41 -2.94 5.53 -4.80
CA ALA A 41 -3.89 5.42 -5.91
C ALA A 41 -4.20 3.97 -6.27
N ASP A 42 -3.18 3.12 -6.37
CA ASP A 42 -3.36 1.68 -6.62
C ASP A 42 -4.19 1.03 -5.51
N LEU A 43 -3.86 1.34 -4.25
CA LEU A 43 -4.55 0.78 -3.11
C LEU A 43 -6.00 1.25 -3.01
N ALA A 44 -6.28 2.53 -3.32
CA ALA A 44 -7.64 3.07 -3.38
C ALA A 44 -8.48 2.36 -4.46
N ALA A 45 -7.91 2.16 -5.65
CA ALA A 45 -8.56 1.43 -6.74
C ALA A 45 -8.87 -0.03 -6.35
N GLU A 46 -7.89 -0.75 -5.78
CA GLU A 46 -8.08 -2.13 -5.30
C GLU A 46 -9.15 -2.25 -4.21
N LEU A 47 -9.30 -1.23 -3.36
CA LEU A 47 -10.30 -1.18 -2.30
C LEU A 47 -11.68 -0.71 -2.79
N GLY A 48 -11.77 -0.18 -4.01
CA GLY A 48 -12.98 0.48 -4.53
C GLY A 48 -13.37 1.70 -3.68
N VAL A 49 -12.39 2.51 -3.26
CA VAL A 49 -12.62 3.76 -2.53
C VAL A 49 -11.99 4.93 -3.28
N PRO A 50 -12.54 6.15 -3.16
CA PRO A 50 -11.91 7.33 -3.75
C PRO A 50 -10.52 7.61 -3.16
N TYR A 51 -9.59 8.08 -3.99
CA TYR A 51 -8.24 8.46 -3.56
C TYR A 51 -8.26 9.42 -2.36
N GLU A 52 -9.07 10.48 -2.45
CA GLU A 52 -9.23 11.49 -1.40
C GLU A 52 -9.73 10.89 -0.08
N THR A 53 -10.58 9.86 -0.16
CA THR A 53 -11.08 9.14 1.03
C THR A 53 -9.97 8.36 1.71
N LEU A 54 -9.18 7.60 0.94
CA LEU A 54 -8.06 6.85 1.50
C LEU A 54 -6.98 7.80 2.05
N ARG A 55 -6.68 8.88 1.34
CA ARG A 55 -5.78 9.95 1.80
C ARG A 55 -6.24 10.55 3.12
N SER A 56 -7.51 10.88 3.24
CA SER A 56 -8.11 11.39 4.48
C SER A 56 -7.99 10.38 5.63
N TRP A 57 -8.19 9.08 5.39
CA TRP A 57 -8.00 8.06 6.42
C TRP A 57 -6.56 7.98 6.91
N ILE A 58 -5.57 8.13 6.01
CA ILE A 58 -4.15 8.17 6.36
C ILE A 58 -3.86 9.41 7.22
N THR A 59 -4.31 10.58 6.79
CA THR A 59 -4.09 11.84 7.52
C THR A 59 -4.73 11.82 8.91
N ASN A 60 -5.93 11.23 9.04
CA ASN A 60 -6.65 11.09 10.30
C ASN A 60 -6.20 9.90 11.16
N GLY A 61 -5.16 9.16 10.74
CA GLY A 61 -4.62 8.02 11.50
C GLY A 61 -5.52 6.79 11.56
N ARG A 62 -6.56 6.69 10.72
CA ARG A 62 -7.45 5.51 10.65
C ARG A 62 -6.80 4.34 9.94
N VAL A 63 -5.83 4.61 9.07
CA VAL A 63 -4.98 3.62 8.41
C VAL A 63 -3.52 4.03 8.59
N PRO A 64 -2.58 3.07 8.61
CA PRO A 64 -1.17 3.35 8.77
C PRO A 64 -0.64 4.26 7.66
N LYS A 65 0.37 5.06 8.00
CA LYS A 65 1.10 5.89 7.03
C LYS A 65 1.99 5.00 6.15
N PRO A 66 2.18 5.37 4.88
CA PRO A 66 3.12 4.66 4.00
C PRO A 66 4.53 4.70 4.60
N GLU A 67 5.15 3.53 4.74
CA GLU A 67 6.50 3.37 5.29
C GLU A 67 7.60 3.65 4.26
N VAL A 68 7.28 3.49 2.97
CA VAL A 68 8.28 3.59 1.90
C VAL A 68 8.08 4.89 1.13
N GLN A 69 9.09 5.77 1.14
CA GLN A 69 9.11 6.95 0.27
C GLN A 69 10.04 6.72 -0.91
N LEU A 70 9.52 6.84 -2.14
CA LEU A 70 10.31 6.86 -3.37
C LEU A 70 10.30 8.26 -3.93
N HIS A 71 11.42 8.97 -3.81
CA HIS A 71 11.53 10.37 -4.20
C HIS A 71 10.40 11.21 -3.57
N LYS A 72 9.47 11.72 -4.38
CA LYS A 72 8.33 12.56 -3.94
C LYS A 72 7.04 11.77 -3.69
N ARG A 73 7.05 10.44 -3.83
CA ARG A 73 5.85 9.60 -3.76
C ARG A 73 5.96 8.58 -2.65
N ALA A 74 4.88 8.41 -1.89
CA ALA A 74 4.81 7.45 -0.81
C ALA A 74 4.11 6.16 -1.24
N TYR A 75 4.60 5.03 -0.74
CA TYR A 75 4.20 3.68 -1.12
C TYR A 75 4.02 2.80 0.13
N PHE A 76 3.12 1.83 -0.01
CA PHE A 76 2.86 0.79 0.97
C PHE A 76 3.59 -0.48 0.57
N SER A 77 4.19 -1.14 1.55
CA SER A 77 4.67 -2.51 1.41
C SER A 77 3.49 -3.46 1.19
N PRO A 78 3.72 -4.68 0.66
CA PRO A 78 2.67 -5.68 0.50
C PRO A 78 1.96 -6.01 1.83
N GLU A 79 2.72 -6.03 2.93
CA GLU A 79 2.22 -6.32 4.27
C GLU A 79 1.32 -5.18 4.78
N GLN A 80 1.75 -3.92 4.62
CA GLN A 80 0.91 -2.76 4.94
C GLN A 80 -0.35 -2.71 4.09
N ALA A 81 -0.24 -2.96 2.78
CA ALA A 81 -1.39 -2.98 1.88
C ALA A 81 -2.43 -4.03 2.30
N LEU A 82 -1.99 -5.20 2.75
CA LEU A 82 -2.85 -6.25 3.28
C LEU A 82 -3.50 -5.84 4.61
N ALA A 83 -2.75 -5.24 5.53
CA ALA A 83 -3.29 -4.72 6.78
C ALA A 83 -4.38 -3.65 6.55
N ILE A 84 -4.14 -2.72 5.61
CA ILE A 84 -5.13 -1.69 5.23
C ILE A 84 -6.39 -2.34 4.64
N LYS A 85 -6.24 -3.36 3.79
CA LYS A 85 -7.39 -4.12 3.25
C LYS A 85 -8.22 -4.75 4.36
N VAL A 86 -7.58 -5.36 5.37
CA VAL A 86 -8.28 -5.96 6.51
C VAL A 86 -9.04 -4.89 7.31
N ILE A 87 -8.41 -3.74 7.60
CA ILE A 87 -9.05 -2.63 8.32
C ILE A 87 -10.28 -2.12 7.56
N VAL A 88 -10.13 -1.85 6.26
CA VAL A 88 -11.20 -1.26 5.44
C VAL A 88 -12.35 -2.24 5.20
N THR A 89 -12.05 -3.52 4.95
CA THR A 89 -13.09 -4.56 4.79
C THR A 89 -13.77 -4.91 6.11
N GLY A 90 -13.03 -4.94 7.23
CA GLY A 90 -13.58 -5.08 8.58
C GLY A 90 -14.51 -3.93 8.95
N GLN A 91 -14.18 -2.70 8.55
CA GLN A 91 -15.07 -1.54 8.70
C GLN A 91 -16.31 -1.62 7.83
N ARG A 92 -16.23 -2.16 6.60
CA ARG A 92 -17.43 -2.43 5.77
C ARG A 92 -18.36 -3.45 6.43
N LYS A 93 -17.83 -4.51 7.04
CA LYS A 93 -18.62 -5.49 7.79
C LYS A 93 -19.28 -4.87 9.03
N ASN A 94 -18.57 -4.02 9.78
CA ASN A 94 -19.14 -3.31 10.93
C ASN A 94 -20.16 -2.21 10.53
N LYS A 95 -19.94 -1.47 9.44
CA LYS A 95 -20.95 -0.52 8.91
C LYS A 95 -22.20 -1.22 8.39
N ASN A 96 -22.08 -2.44 7.88
CA ASN A 96 -23.23 -3.28 7.53
C ASN A 96 -24.02 -3.80 8.75
N LEU A 97 -23.60 -3.51 9.99
CA LEU A 97 -24.45 -3.70 11.17
C LEU A 97 -25.29 -2.46 11.51
N THR A 98 -25.20 -1.37 10.73
CA THR A 98 -26.13 -0.24 10.88
C THR A 98 -26.33 0.49 9.55
N TYR A 99 -27.18 -0.07 8.70
CA TYR A 99 -28.04 0.73 7.84
C TYR A 99 -29.44 0.12 7.82
N LYS A 100 -30.29 0.58 8.75
CA LYS A 100 -31.75 0.50 8.57
C LYS A 100 -32.16 1.78 7.83
N PRO A 101 -32.55 1.73 6.54
CA PRO A 101 -33.25 2.88 5.98
C PRO A 101 -34.52 3.11 6.81
N LYS A 102 -34.70 4.33 7.33
CA LYS A 102 -35.99 4.75 7.88
C LYS A 102 -37.00 4.71 6.73
N THR A 103 -37.98 3.82 6.83
CA THR A 103 -39.25 3.94 6.11
C THR A 103 -39.91 5.26 6.50
N GLY A 104 -40.12 6.11 5.50
CA GLY A 104 -40.93 7.31 5.55
C GLY A 104 -41.72 7.40 4.26
#